data_AF-A0A3D5X6Y4-F1
#
_entry.id   AF-A0A3D5X6Y4-F1
#
_cell.length_a   1.000
_cell.length_b   1.000
_cell.length_c   1.000
_cell.angle_alpha   90.00
_cell.angle_beta   90.00
_cell.angle_gamma   90.00
#
_symmetry.space_group_name_H-M   'P 1'
#
loop_
_entity.id
_entity.type
_entity.pdbx_description
1 polymer ?
#
loop_
_entity_poly.entity_id
_entity_poly.type
_entity_poly.pdbx_seq_one_letter_code
_entity_poly.pdbx_strand_id
1 'polypeptide(L)'
;MVLILFFLILCPEFFFIFTLRKYKDYLENSMSYDYNNGPLEGLIRKAKALTTVSYGYRNFERFKNRYLILCRQVIPISDDTFKYKKAS
;
A
#
# COMPACT_ATOMS: atom_id res chain seq x y z
N MET A 1 -10.53 -5.46 2.58
CA MET A 1 -10.68 -5.52 1.11
C MET A 1 -9.96 -6.71 0.46
N VAL A 2 -8.79 -7.15 0.96
CA VAL A 2 -8.09 -8.35 0.44
C VAL A 2 -8.90 -9.65 0.54
N LEU A 3 -9.81 -9.77 1.51
CA LEU A 3 -10.67 -10.96 1.66
C LEU A 3 -11.79 -11.09 0.60
N ILE A 4 -12.17 -10.00 -0.09
CA ILE A 4 -13.25 -10.05 -1.09
C ILE A 4 -12.70 -10.54 -2.45
N LEU A 5 -11.43 -10.23 -2.77
CA LEU A 5 -10.83 -10.64 -4.03
C LEU A 5 -10.52 -12.15 -4.12
N PHE A 6 -10.28 -12.84 -3.00
CA PHE A 6 -9.89 -14.26 -3.04
C PHE A 6 -11.08 -15.21 -3.27
N PHE A 7 -12.30 -14.78 -2.94
CA PHE A 7 -13.52 -15.58 -3.11
C PHE A 7 -14.16 -15.44 -4.51
N LEU A 8 -13.74 -14.45 -5.30
CA LEU A 8 -14.30 -14.12 -6.61
C LEU A 8 -13.79 -15.01 -7.76
N ILE A 9 -12.70 -15.75 -7.54
CA ILE A 9 -12.00 -16.53 -8.58
C ILE A 9 -12.66 -17.90 -8.83
N LEU A 10 -13.55 -18.39 -7.96
CA LEU A 10 -14.05 -19.77 -8.04
C LEU A 10 -15.44 -19.97 -8.68
N CYS A 11 -16.24 -18.91 -8.90
CA CYS A 11 -17.52 -18.98 -9.65
C CYS A 11 -18.12 -17.56 -9.85
N PRO A 12 -17.95 -16.91 -11.02
CA PRO A 12 -18.04 -15.45 -11.11
C PRO A 12 -19.46 -14.86 -11.12
N GLU A 13 -20.49 -15.55 -11.62
CA GLU A 13 -21.79 -14.87 -11.85
C GLU A 13 -22.76 -14.99 -10.67
N PHE A 14 -23.05 -16.21 -10.21
CA PHE A 14 -24.08 -16.42 -9.18
C PHE A 14 -23.59 -16.00 -7.79
N PHE A 15 -22.36 -16.38 -7.42
CA PHE A 15 -21.80 -16.08 -6.10
C PHE A 15 -21.49 -14.57 -5.91
N PHE A 16 -21.19 -13.86 -7.00
CA PHE A 16 -20.89 -12.44 -6.95
C PHE A 16 -22.10 -11.60 -6.51
N ILE A 17 -23.30 -11.91 -7.01
CA ILE A 17 -24.53 -11.18 -6.62
C ILE A 17 -24.80 -11.35 -5.12
N PHE A 18 -24.62 -12.56 -4.56
CA PHE A 18 -24.76 -12.78 -3.12
C PHE A 18 -23.68 -12.05 -2.31
N THR A 19 -22.46 -12.03 -2.81
CA THR A 19 -21.34 -11.34 -2.17
C THR A 19 -21.59 -9.83 -2.15
N LEU A 20 -22.01 -9.23 -3.26
CA LEU A 20 -22.37 -7.82 -3.31
C LEU A 20 -23.53 -7.47 -2.37
N ARG A 21 -24.59 -8.30 -2.34
CA ARG A 21 -25.70 -8.10 -1.39
C ARG A 21 -25.24 -8.19 0.07
N LYS A 22 -24.32 -9.12 0.38
CA LYS A 22 -23.76 -9.30 1.73
C LYS A 22 -22.87 -8.14 2.17
N TYR A 23 -22.14 -7.51 1.25
CA TYR A 23 -21.21 -6.41 1.55
C TYR A 23 -21.76 -5.03 1.18
N LYS A 24 -23.07 -4.91 0.92
CA LYS A 24 -23.73 -3.66 0.49
C LYS A 24 -23.44 -2.49 1.45
N ASP A 25 -23.58 -2.71 2.75
CA ASP A 25 -23.38 -1.65 3.77
C ASP A 25 -21.92 -1.17 3.80
N TYR A 26 -20.95 -2.06 3.55
CA TYR A 26 -19.54 -1.70 3.45
C TYR A 26 -19.24 -0.90 2.17
N LEU A 27 -19.94 -1.19 1.08
CA LEU A 27 -19.83 -0.42 -0.17
C LEU A 27 -20.43 0.98 0.01
N GLU A 28 -21.60 1.08 0.62
CA GLU A 28 -22.25 2.38 0.93
C GLU A 28 -21.36 3.23 1.82
N ASN A 29 -20.75 2.63 2.85
CA ASN A 29 -19.76 3.31 3.70
C ASN A 29 -18.52 3.73 2.89
N SER A 30 -17.95 2.85 2.07
CA SER A 30 -16.77 3.19 1.25
C SER A 30 -17.02 4.29 0.22
N MET A 31 -18.26 4.47 -0.22
CA MET A 31 -18.65 5.55 -1.14
C MET A 31 -18.98 6.86 -0.41
N SER A 32 -19.39 6.77 0.87
CA SER A 32 -19.76 7.92 1.68
C SER A 32 -18.55 8.60 2.35
N TYR A 33 -17.47 7.86 2.57
CA TYR A 33 -16.24 8.39 3.18
C TYR A 33 -15.16 8.66 2.12
N ASP A 34 -14.51 9.82 2.21
CA ASP A 34 -13.33 10.15 1.38
C ASP A 34 -12.09 9.30 1.73
N TYR A 35 -12.14 8.55 2.84
CA TYR A 35 -11.08 7.67 3.28
C TYR A 35 -11.15 6.31 2.58
N ASN A 36 -10.24 6.11 1.63
CA ASN A 36 -10.08 4.87 0.90
C ASN A 36 -8.72 4.23 1.17
N ASN A 37 -8.63 2.90 1.16
CA ASN A 37 -7.37 2.19 1.32
C ASN A 37 -6.48 2.25 0.06
N GLY A 38 -6.99 2.76 -1.06
CA GLY A 38 -6.29 2.81 -2.35
C GLY A 38 -4.90 3.47 -2.30
N PRO A 39 -4.74 4.67 -1.70
CA PRO A 39 -3.43 5.29 -1.52
C PRO A 39 -2.44 4.42 -0.72
N LEU A 40 -2.92 3.77 0.35
CA LEU A 40 -2.11 2.88 1.20
C LEU A 40 -1.67 1.62 0.43
N GLU A 41 -2.59 1.00 -0.30
CA GLU A 41 -2.27 -0.15 -1.16
C GLU A 41 -1.30 0.23 -2.29
N GLY A 42 -1.47 1.43 -2.86
CA GLY A 42 -0.55 2.01 -3.85
C GLY A 42 0.86 2.20 -3.31
N LEU A 43 1.02 2.69 -2.07
CA LEU A 43 2.31 2.81 -1.40
C LEU A 43 2.95 1.43 -1.16
N ILE A 44 2.19 0.46 -0.66
CA ILE A 44 2.69 -0.91 -0.43
C ILE A 44 3.15 -1.55 -1.75
N ARG A 45 2.39 -1.39 -2.83
CA ARG A 45 2.76 -1.91 -4.15
C ARG A 45 4.05 -1.27 -4.66
N LYS A 46 4.21 0.05 -4.51
CA LYS A 46 5.44 0.77 -4.87
C LYS A 46 6.65 0.28 -4.07
N ALA A 47 6.50 0.07 -2.76
CA ALA A 47 7.56 -0.48 -1.91
C ALA A 47 7.94 -1.90 -2.34
N LYS A 48 6.94 -2.76 -2.57
CA LYS A 48 7.15 -4.15 -3.01
C LYS A 48 7.85 -4.20 -4.37
N ALA A 49 7.40 -3.41 -5.34
CA ALA A 49 8.04 -3.29 -6.64
C ALA A 49 9.50 -2.82 -6.52
N LEU A 50 9.76 -1.83 -5.66
CA LEU A 50 11.12 -1.35 -5.41
C LEU A 50 12.00 -2.45 -4.82
N THR A 51 11.51 -3.21 -3.84
CA THR A 51 12.26 -4.35 -3.26
C THR A 51 12.58 -5.43 -4.29
N THR A 52 11.70 -5.63 -5.27
CA THR A 52 11.90 -6.60 -6.35
C THR A 52 12.91 -6.12 -7.38
N VAL A 53 13.05 -4.82 -7.65
CA VAL A 53 14.08 -4.33 -8.59
C VAL A 53 15.39 -3.95 -7.89
N SER A 54 15.39 -3.85 -6.56
CA SER A 54 16.52 -3.41 -5.75
C SER A 54 17.52 -4.54 -5.41
N TYR A 55 17.71 -5.50 -6.31
CA TYR A 55 18.77 -6.49 -6.12
C TYR A 55 20.14 -5.78 -6.12
N GLY A 56 20.97 -6.06 -5.10
CA GLY A 56 22.31 -5.49 -4.98
C GLY A 56 22.43 -4.18 -4.16
N TYR A 57 21.36 -3.70 -3.54
CA TYR A 57 21.47 -2.59 -2.58
C TYR A 57 22.15 -3.07 -1.30
N ARG A 58 23.40 -2.63 -1.07
CA ARG A 58 24.17 -2.94 0.16
C ARG A 58 23.83 -2.05 1.36
N ASN A 59 23.14 -0.92 1.13
CA ASN A 59 22.76 0.04 2.16
C ASN A 59 21.26 0.36 2.07
N PHE A 60 20.55 0.19 3.18
CA PHE A 60 19.12 0.51 3.33
C PHE A 60 18.80 1.98 3.05
N GLU A 61 19.71 2.90 3.36
CA GLU A 61 19.51 4.33 3.15
C GLU A 61 19.36 4.67 1.67
N ARG A 62 20.14 4.00 0.79
CA ARG A 62 20.00 4.17 -0.66
C ARG A 62 18.66 3.66 -1.18
N PHE A 63 18.13 2.58 -0.57
CA PHE A 63 16.81 2.05 -0.87
C PHE A 63 15.71 3.03 -0.41
N LYS A 64 15.80 3.55 0.82
CA LYS A 64 14.87 4.53 1.39
C LYS A 64 14.81 5.81 0.54
N ASN A 65 15.95 6.34 0.12
CA ASN A 65 16.01 7.56 -0.70
C ASN A 65 15.33 7.34 -2.06
N ARG A 66 15.55 6.18 -2.68
CA ARG A 66 14.86 5.79 -3.93
C ARG A 66 13.35 5.66 -3.73
N TYR A 67 12.90 5.09 -2.62
CA TYR A 67 11.48 4.98 -2.31
C TYR A 67 10.82 6.36 -2.15
N LEU A 68 11.46 7.27 -1.42
CA LEU A 68 10.94 8.63 -1.21
C LEU A 68 10.82 9.42 -2.52
N ILE A 69 11.83 9.32 -3.38
CA ILE A 69 11.80 9.91 -4.74
C ILE A 69 10.64 9.32 -5.55
N LEU A 70 10.47 7.99 -5.54
CA LEU A 70 9.43 7.30 -6.30
C LEU A 70 8.02 7.60 -5.80
N CYS A 71 7.86 7.78 -4.49
CA CYS A 71 6.62 8.24 -3.89
C CYS A 71 6.36 9.74 -4.09
N ARG A 72 7.28 10.46 -4.75
CA ARG A 72 7.22 11.92 -4.98
C ARG A 72 7.11 12.70 -3.67
N GLN A 73 7.52 12.09 -2.57
CA GLN A 73 7.69 12.70 -1.26
C GLN A 73 9.09 13.32 -1.27
N VAL A 74 9.25 14.47 -1.92
CA VAL A 74 10.52 15.19 -1.86
C VAL A 74 10.67 15.75 -0.45
N ILE A 75 11.38 14.98 0.37
CA ILE A 75 12.01 15.48 1.59
C ILE A 75 13.51 15.41 1.27
N PRO A 76 14.22 16.54 1.14
CA PRO A 76 15.67 16.51 1.04
C PRO A 76 16.19 15.89 2.33
N ILE A 77 16.84 14.72 2.22
CA ILE A 77 17.62 14.18 3.33
C ILE A 77 18.96 14.92 3.26
N SER A 78 18.98 16.13 3.81
CA SER A 78 20.16 16.56 4.57
C SER A 78 20.23 15.68 5.83
N ASP A 79 21.45 15.40 6.28
CA ASP A 79 21.89 14.33 7.18
C ASP A 79 21.26 14.24 8.60
N ASP A 80 20.09 14.80 8.85
CA ASP A 80 19.65 15.12 10.23
C ASP A 80 18.73 14.12 10.93
N THR A 81 18.34 12.99 10.33
CA THR A 81 17.38 12.05 10.99
C THR A 81 17.98 10.84 11.70
N PHE A 82 19.31 10.68 11.73
CA PHE A 82 19.95 9.65 12.56
C PHE A 82 19.96 9.99 14.07
N LYS A 83 19.47 11.18 14.47
CA LYS A 83 19.43 11.61 15.88
C LYS A 83 18.23 11.14 16.70
N TYR A 84 17.21 10.50 16.10
CA TYR A 84 15.99 10.10 16.84
C TYR A 84 15.92 8.62 17.26
N LYS A 85 16.98 7.82 17.06
CA LYS A 85 17.09 6.45 17.62
C LYS A 85 18.48 6.14 18.16
N LYS A 86 19.03 7.05 18.97
CA LYS A 86 20.09 6.73 19.94
C LYS A 86 20.03 7.71 21.12
N ALA A 87 18.96 7.61 21.90
CA ALA A 87 18.89 8.13 23.26
C ALA A 87 17.80 7.33 23.99
N SER A 88 18.15 6.84 25.19
CA SER A 88 17.43 5.87 26.06
C SER A 88 17.64 4.41 25.69
#